data_AF-F4SY81-F1
#
_entry.id   AF-F4SY81-F1
#
_cell.length_a   1.000
_cell.length_b   1.000
_cell.length_c   1.000
_cell.angle_alpha   90.00
_cell.angle_beta   90.00
_cell.angle_gamma   90.00
#
_symmetry.space_group_name_H-M   'P 1'
#
loop_
_entity.id
_entity.type
_entity.pdbx_description
1 polymer ?
#
loop_
_entity_poly.entity_id
_entity_poly.type
_entity_poly.pdbx_seq_one_letter_code
_entity_poly.pdbx_strand_id
1 'polypeptide(L)'
;MGEGKVNLYMLGFNMRKILMKKYEKGLSLIEASMVLALSAIVISGVMFYYQSASDSNKTQDTISEVMSTIAAINGLYVGQSSYNTLDNSVLHNSSAIPQNYKGDNDTITNPFGGEMRVTAGKEKTNRYAITLTGVPRSACLNITSMNLGTSLVGIGTSFGDGNVADIDPVELANPVEKTLYRSMTPAGAAKICSSDENSISFVMQ
;
A
#
# COMPACT_ATOMS: atom_id res chain seq x y z
N MET A 1 -88.23 -11.83 -1.90
CA MET A 1 -87.65 -11.83 -0.54
C MET A 1 -86.14 -11.95 -0.68
N GLY A 2 -85.39 -10.96 -0.16
CA GLY A 2 -83.91 -10.93 -0.05
C GLY A 2 -83.22 -10.28 -1.24
N GLU A 3 -83.00 -8.95 -1.34
CA GLU A 3 -82.48 -8.01 -0.33
C GLU A 3 -81.28 -8.66 0.42
N GLY A 4 -80.08 -8.71 -0.18
CA GLY A 4 -78.94 -9.30 0.55
C GLY A 4 -77.56 -9.40 -0.09
N LYS A 5 -77.35 -9.08 -1.38
CA LYS A 5 -76.00 -9.20 -2.01
C LYS A 5 -75.47 -7.94 -2.69
N VAL A 6 -76.06 -6.77 -2.41
CA VAL A 6 -75.52 -5.48 -2.91
C VAL A 6 -74.44 -4.90 -1.97
N ASN A 7 -74.26 -5.47 -0.78
CA ASN A 7 -73.49 -4.87 0.32
C ASN A 7 -72.08 -5.46 0.55
N LEU A 8 -71.52 -6.22 -0.40
CA LEU A 8 -70.13 -6.73 -0.28
C LEU A 8 -69.14 -6.05 -1.24
N TYR A 9 -69.61 -5.59 -2.40
CA TYR A 9 -68.77 -4.87 -3.36
C TYR A 9 -68.48 -3.42 -2.94
N MET A 10 -69.34 -2.80 -2.12
CA MET A 10 -69.18 -1.41 -1.67
C MET A 10 -68.16 -1.26 -0.51
N LEU A 11 -67.99 -2.30 0.32
CA LEU A 11 -67.01 -2.33 1.42
C LEU A 11 -65.57 -2.66 0.96
N GLY A 12 -65.41 -3.51 -0.07
CA GLY A 12 -64.09 -3.81 -0.66
C GLY A 12 -63.47 -2.63 -1.44
N PHE A 13 -64.30 -1.76 -2.00
CA PHE A 13 -63.84 -0.57 -2.72
C PHE A 13 -63.38 0.55 -1.78
N ASN A 14 -64.02 0.68 -0.60
CA ASN A 14 -63.67 1.72 0.37
C ASN A 14 -62.40 1.39 1.18
N MET A 15 -62.11 0.10 1.44
CA MET A 15 -60.87 -0.31 2.13
C MET A 15 -59.61 -0.21 1.27
N ARG A 16 -59.69 -0.41 -0.06
CA ARG A 16 -58.55 -0.16 -0.98
C ARG A 16 -58.20 1.33 -1.08
N LYS A 17 -59.19 2.22 -0.93
CA LYS A 17 -58.97 3.68 -0.95
C LYS A 17 -58.26 4.21 0.30
N ILE A 18 -58.31 3.50 1.42
CA ILE A 18 -57.71 3.93 2.69
C ILE A 18 -56.26 3.44 2.83
N LEU A 19 -55.90 2.31 2.21
CA LEU A 19 -54.52 1.78 2.19
C LEU A 19 -53.61 2.45 1.15
N MET A 20 -54.16 3.22 0.21
CA MET A 20 -53.41 3.87 -0.89
C MET A 20 -53.28 5.39 -0.77
N LYS A 21 -53.72 6.01 0.34
CA LYS A 21 -53.82 7.47 0.46
C LYS A 21 -52.92 8.11 1.53
N LYS A 22 -51.85 7.44 1.92
CA LYS A 22 -50.82 8.00 2.80
C LYS A 22 -49.45 7.61 2.25
N TYR A 23 -48.60 8.62 2.04
CA TYR A 23 -47.23 8.58 1.52
C TYR A 23 -47.05 8.78 0.01
N GLU A 24 -47.67 9.82 -0.55
CA GLU A 24 -47.03 10.59 -1.62
C GLU A 24 -46.49 11.90 -1.02
N LYS A 25 -45.49 11.80 -0.13
CA LYS A 25 -44.57 12.93 0.05
C LYS A 25 -43.54 12.79 -1.06
N GLY A 26 -43.87 13.32 -2.24
CA GLY A 26 -42.91 13.42 -3.33
C GLY A 26 -41.74 14.26 -2.83
N LEU A 27 -40.59 13.63 -2.57
CA LEU A 27 -39.33 14.35 -2.42
C LEU A 27 -39.18 15.15 -3.71
N SER A 28 -39.09 16.48 -3.62
CA SER A 28 -38.91 17.28 -4.83
C SER A 28 -37.65 16.80 -5.56
N LEU A 29 -37.71 16.64 -6.87
CA LEU A 29 -36.60 16.10 -7.66
C LEU A 29 -35.31 16.95 -7.48
N ILE A 30 -35.47 18.25 -7.22
CA ILE A 30 -34.34 19.15 -6.93
C ILE A 30 -33.78 18.99 -5.52
N GLU A 31 -34.60 18.59 -4.55
CA GLU A 31 -34.17 18.34 -3.17
C GLU A 31 -33.43 17.00 -3.08
N ALA A 32 -33.91 16.00 -3.84
CA ALA A 32 -33.24 14.73 -4.01
C ALA A 32 -31.86 14.88 -4.68
N SER A 33 -31.75 15.71 -5.71
CA SER A 33 -30.48 15.91 -6.44
C SER A 33 -29.44 16.64 -5.60
N MET A 34 -29.84 17.59 -4.73
CA MET A 34 -28.95 18.23 -3.78
C MET A 34 -28.38 17.22 -2.78
N VAL A 35 -29.22 16.34 -2.22
CA VAL A 35 -28.77 15.31 -1.27
C VAL A 35 -27.85 14.30 -1.93
N LEU A 36 -28.12 13.91 -3.18
CA LEU A 36 -27.24 13.01 -3.95
C LEU A 36 -25.87 13.65 -4.17
N ALA A 37 -25.83 14.92 -4.60
CA ALA A 37 -24.58 15.63 -4.84
C ALA A 37 -23.74 15.76 -3.55
N LEU A 38 -24.35 16.12 -2.42
CA LEU A 38 -23.66 16.17 -1.13
C LEU A 38 -23.17 14.79 -0.68
N SER A 39 -23.96 13.74 -0.91
CA SER A 39 -23.58 12.35 -0.57
C SER A 39 -22.36 11.91 -1.37
N ALA A 40 -22.29 12.22 -2.67
CA ALA A 40 -21.16 11.86 -3.52
C ALA A 40 -19.84 12.51 -3.04
N ILE A 41 -19.88 13.79 -2.66
CA ILE A 41 -18.70 14.50 -2.12
C ILE A 41 -18.22 13.83 -0.83
N VAL A 42 -19.13 13.54 0.11
CA VAL A 42 -18.78 12.90 1.39
C VAL A 42 -18.17 11.52 1.16
N ILE A 43 -18.76 10.70 0.29
CA ILE A 43 -18.23 9.36 -0.03
C ILE A 43 -16.81 9.47 -0.60
N SER A 44 -16.55 10.42 -1.51
CA SER A 44 -15.21 10.64 -2.06
C SER A 44 -14.19 11.06 -1.00
N GLY A 45 -14.59 11.92 -0.06
CA GLY A 45 -13.73 12.36 1.04
C GLY A 45 -13.39 11.24 2.02
N VAL A 46 -14.39 10.43 2.39
CA VAL A 46 -14.19 9.27 3.28
C VAL A 46 -13.30 8.22 2.61
N MET A 47 -13.48 7.95 1.31
CA MET A 47 -12.64 7.01 0.58
C MET A 47 -11.18 7.46 0.52
N PHE A 48 -10.94 8.76 0.26
CA PHE A 48 -9.59 9.31 0.25
C PHE A 48 -8.92 9.22 1.63
N TYR A 49 -9.66 9.51 2.70
CA TYR A 49 -9.14 9.37 4.07
C TYR A 49 -8.85 7.92 4.42
N TYR A 50 -9.74 6.99 4.05
CA TYR A 50 -9.53 5.56 4.26
C TYR A 50 -8.25 5.07 3.56
N GLN A 51 -8.03 5.49 2.30
CA GLN A 51 -6.83 5.13 1.57
C GLN A 51 -5.58 5.71 2.25
N SER A 52 -5.60 6.98 2.66
CA SER A 52 -4.48 7.63 3.35
C SER A 52 -4.13 6.95 4.68
N ALA A 53 -5.16 6.54 5.44
CA ALA A 53 -4.97 5.81 6.70
C ALA A 53 -4.46 4.38 6.46
N SER A 54 -4.99 3.68 5.45
CA SER A 54 -4.53 2.35 5.07
C SER A 54 -3.07 2.38 4.59
N ASP A 55 -2.71 3.35 3.76
CA ASP A 55 -1.32 3.54 3.30
C ASP A 55 -0.38 3.76 4.48
N SER A 56 -0.81 4.50 5.50
CA SER A 56 -0.03 4.73 6.72
C SER A 56 0.18 3.43 7.51
N ASN A 57 -0.85 2.62 7.68
CA ASN A 57 -0.74 1.32 8.35
C ASN A 57 0.17 0.37 7.57
N LYS A 58 -0.07 0.22 6.26
CA LYS A 58 0.76 -0.60 5.36
C LYS A 58 2.22 -0.15 5.35
N THR A 59 2.47 1.16 5.44
CA THR A 59 3.83 1.71 5.58
C THR A 59 4.49 1.21 6.85
N GLN A 60 3.81 1.25 8.00
CA GLN A 60 4.36 0.75 9.26
C GLN A 60 4.57 -0.77 9.25
N ASP A 61 3.65 -1.50 8.65
CA ASP A 61 3.77 -2.95 8.47
C ASP A 61 4.99 -3.29 7.60
N THR A 62 5.16 -2.57 6.48
CA THR A 62 6.30 -2.73 5.57
C THR A 62 7.62 -2.41 6.26
N ILE A 63 7.68 -1.35 7.06
CA ILE A 63 8.90 -0.99 7.80
C ILE A 63 9.23 -2.09 8.82
N SER A 64 8.23 -2.58 9.55
CA SER A 64 8.42 -3.66 10.53
C SER A 64 8.90 -4.94 9.85
N GLU A 65 8.35 -5.26 8.68
CA GLU A 65 8.75 -6.40 7.86
C GLU A 65 10.18 -6.25 7.32
N VAL A 66 10.54 -5.10 6.75
CA VAL A 66 11.89 -4.82 6.25
C VAL A 66 12.90 -4.92 7.39
N MET A 67 12.60 -4.35 8.57
CA MET A 67 13.48 -4.44 9.74
C MET A 67 13.61 -5.86 10.28
N SER A 68 12.52 -6.64 10.29
CA SER A 68 12.56 -8.07 10.65
C SER A 68 13.41 -8.87 9.66
N THR A 69 13.28 -8.58 8.36
CA THR A 69 14.05 -9.22 7.29
C THR A 69 15.53 -8.88 7.42
N ILE A 70 15.88 -7.61 7.66
CA ILE A 70 17.23 -7.14 7.95
C ILE A 70 17.82 -7.89 9.15
N ALA A 71 17.08 -7.99 10.25
CA ALA A 71 17.55 -8.69 11.45
C ALA A 71 17.78 -10.18 11.19
N ALA A 72 16.92 -10.82 10.39
CA ALA A 72 17.06 -12.22 10.03
C ALA A 72 18.21 -12.47 9.05
N ILE A 73 18.41 -11.61 8.04
CA ILE A 73 19.58 -11.65 7.14
C ILE A 73 20.85 -11.50 7.97
N ASN A 74 20.92 -10.46 8.80
CA ASN A 74 22.05 -10.22 9.67
C ASN A 74 22.29 -11.44 10.57
N GLY A 75 21.23 -12.04 11.13
CA GLY A 75 21.26 -13.26 11.93
C GLY A 75 21.81 -14.51 11.21
N LEU A 76 21.36 -14.76 9.98
CA LEU A 76 21.78 -15.91 9.17
C LEU A 76 23.21 -15.78 8.66
N TYR A 77 23.66 -14.54 8.45
CA TYR A 77 24.98 -14.22 7.91
C TYR A 77 25.94 -13.65 8.97
N VAL A 78 25.60 -13.71 10.27
CA VAL A 78 26.55 -13.34 11.36
C VAL A 78 27.78 -14.23 11.24
N GLY A 79 28.94 -13.63 10.95
CA GLY A 79 30.21 -14.34 10.82
C GLY A 79 30.52 -14.86 9.42
N GLN A 80 29.62 -14.69 8.44
CA GLN A 80 29.99 -14.85 7.03
C GLN A 80 30.71 -13.61 6.54
N SER A 81 31.73 -13.81 5.71
CA SER A 81 32.51 -12.72 5.13
C SER A 81 31.81 -12.05 3.95
N SER A 82 30.66 -12.58 3.47
CA SER A 82 29.93 -12.05 2.34
C SER A 82 28.48 -12.55 2.25
N TYR A 83 27.66 -11.86 1.44
CA TYR A 83 26.25 -12.16 1.20
C TYR A 83 25.99 -12.85 -0.15
N ASN A 84 26.99 -13.38 -0.88
CA ASN A 84 26.79 -13.82 -2.29
C ASN A 84 25.75 -14.94 -2.49
N THR A 85 25.42 -15.70 -1.45
CA THR A 85 24.35 -16.71 -1.49
C THR A 85 22.98 -16.17 -1.06
N LEU A 86 22.89 -14.87 -0.74
CA LEU A 86 21.65 -14.21 -0.36
C LEU A 86 20.83 -13.98 -1.63
N ASP A 87 19.76 -14.76 -1.72
CA ASP A 87 18.75 -14.70 -2.76
C ASP A 87 17.36 -14.81 -2.12
N ASN A 88 16.33 -14.38 -2.86
CA ASN A 88 14.94 -14.46 -2.44
C ASN A 88 14.55 -15.88 -2.00
N SER A 89 15.05 -16.90 -2.70
CA SER A 89 14.82 -18.31 -2.38
C SER A 89 15.30 -18.71 -0.98
N VAL A 90 16.42 -18.16 -0.51
CA VAL A 90 16.95 -18.45 0.84
C VAL A 90 16.06 -17.84 1.92
N LEU A 91 15.56 -16.62 1.68
CA LEU A 91 14.65 -15.94 2.61
C LEU A 91 13.24 -16.54 2.59
N HIS A 92 12.78 -16.97 1.42
CA HIS A 92 11.51 -17.66 1.24
C HIS A 92 11.51 -19.02 1.96
N ASN A 93 12.60 -19.80 1.86
CA ASN A 93 12.72 -21.05 2.62
C ASN A 93 13.01 -20.84 4.12
N SER A 94 13.48 -19.67 4.51
CA SER A 94 13.74 -19.31 5.90
C SER A 94 12.44 -18.92 6.65
N SER A 95 12.47 -19.07 7.98
CA SER A 95 11.43 -18.52 8.87
C SER A 95 11.53 -17.00 9.05
N ALA A 96 12.46 -16.35 8.35
CA ALA A 96 12.68 -14.91 8.34
C ALA A 96 11.48 -14.11 7.80
N ILE A 97 10.82 -14.66 6.76
CA ILE A 97 9.67 -14.04 6.12
C ILE A 97 8.40 -14.75 6.60
N PRO A 98 7.39 -14.02 7.09
CA PRO A 98 6.09 -14.59 7.42
C PRO A 98 5.42 -15.27 6.21
N GLN A 99 4.74 -16.40 6.43
CA GLN A 99 4.10 -17.18 5.36
C GLN A 99 3.06 -16.37 4.55
N ASN A 100 2.44 -15.37 5.16
CA ASN A 100 1.46 -14.50 4.50
C ASN A 100 2.07 -13.55 3.46
N TYR A 101 3.39 -13.38 3.45
CA TYR A 101 4.12 -12.58 2.48
C TYR A 101 4.93 -13.44 1.49
N LYS A 102 4.85 -14.77 1.60
CA LYS A 102 5.48 -15.70 0.65
C LYS A 102 4.52 -15.97 -0.50
N GLY A 103 4.90 -15.53 -1.69
CA GLY A 103 4.21 -15.86 -2.93
C GLY A 103 4.71 -17.16 -3.54
N ASP A 104 4.18 -17.49 -4.71
CA ASP A 104 4.64 -18.63 -5.51
C ASP A 104 6.02 -18.35 -6.14
N ASN A 105 6.79 -19.41 -6.44
CA ASN A 105 8.10 -19.33 -7.09
C ASN A 105 9.13 -18.43 -6.38
N ASP A 106 9.29 -18.58 -5.06
CA ASP A 106 10.26 -17.82 -4.25
C ASP A 106 10.04 -16.29 -4.23
N THR A 107 8.87 -15.81 -4.68
CA THR A 107 8.53 -14.39 -4.60
C THR A 107 8.12 -14.00 -3.18
N ILE A 108 8.48 -12.78 -2.77
CA ILE A 108 8.04 -12.22 -1.50
C ILE A 108 7.17 -11.02 -1.85
N THR A 109 5.92 -11.01 -1.40
CA THR A 109 4.97 -9.93 -1.65
C THR A 109 5.01 -8.92 -0.53
N ASN A 110 4.90 -7.63 -0.83
CA ASN A 110 4.83 -6.59 0.19
C ASN A 110 3.37 -6.21 0.55
N PRO A 111 3.13 -5.51 1.68
CA PRO A 111 1.79 -5.09 2.12
C PRO A 111 1.04 -4.15 1.15
N PHE A 112 1.73 -3.58 0.17
CA PHE A 112 1.15 -2.74 -0.87
C PHE A 112 0.62 -3.54 -2.06
N GLY A 113 0.93 -4.85 -2.16
CA GLY A 113 0.53 -5.72 -3.26
C GLY A 113 1.57 -5.82 -4.37
N GLY A 114 2.75 -5.23 -4.19
CA GLY A 114 3.91 -5.42 -5.05
C GLY A 114 4.85 -6.51 -4.53
N GLU A 115 6.06 -6.55 -5.09
CA GLU A 115 7.10 -7.52 -4.74
C GLU A 115 8.19 -6.89 -3.87
N MET A 116 8.72 -7.68 -2.93
CA MET A 116 9.94 -7.44 -2.19
C MET A 116 11.03 -8.39 -2.72
N ARG A 117 12.12 -7.83 -3.20
CA ARG A 117 13.30 -8.58 -3.65
C ARG A 117 14.52 -8.20 -2.85
N VAL A 118 15.35 -9.17 -2.54
CA VAL A 118 16.62 -9.03 -1.86
C VAL A 118 17.72 -9.49 -2.80
N THR A 119 18.70 -8.61 -3.03
CA THR A 119 19.86 -8.91 -3.88
C THR A 119 21.14 -8.69 -3.11
N ALA A 120 22.04 -9.68 -3.13
CA ALA A 120 23.38 -9.55 -2.60
C ALA A 120 24.26 -8.58 -3.41
N GLY A 121 25.08 -7.79 -2.73
CA GLY A 121 26.23 -7.12 -3.33
C GLY A 121 27.37 -8.10 -3.56
N LYS A 122 28.40 -7.65 -4.30
CA LYS A 122 29.60 -8.45 -4.59
C LYS A 122 30.35 -8.86 -3.32
N GLU A 123 31.15 -9.92 -3.47
CA GLU A 123 32.03 -10.52 -2.44
C GLU A 123 32.75 -9.52 -1.53
N LYS A 124 33.16 -8.35 -2.04
CA LYS A 124 33.99 -7.37 -1.32
C LYS A 124 33.21 -6.23 -0.67
N THR A 125 31.97 -5.99 -1.07
CA THR A 125 31.19 -4.85 -0.58
C THR A 125 30.45 -5.18 0.71
N ASN A 126 30.15 -6.45 0.98
CA ASN A 126 29.38 -6.89 2.16
C ASN A 126 28.12 -6.07 2.35
N ARG A 127 27.42 -5.85 1.24
CA ARG A 127 26.16 -5.12 1.20
C ARG A 127 25.09 -6.02 0.63
N TYR A 128 23.85 -5.70 0.94
CA TYR A 128 22.69 -6.25 0.27
C TYR A 128 21.68 -5.13 0.02
N ALA A 129 20.85 -5.31 -0.99
CA ALA A 129 19.77 -4.39 -1.30
C ALA A 129 18.42 -5.07 -1.11
N ILE A 130 17.48 -4.32 -0.56
CA ILE A 130 16.07 -4.69 -0.49
C ILE A 130 15.31 -3.73 -1.41
N THR A 131 14.64 -4.26 -2.42
CA THR A 131 13.84 -3.51 -3.38
C THR A 131 12.36 -3.85 -3.21
N LEU A 132 11.54 -2.83 -3.02
CA LEU A 132 10.08 -2.90 -2.95
C LEU A 132 9.49 -2.29 -4.22
N THR A 133 8.50 -2.94 -4.83
CA THR A 133 7.73 -2.41 -5.97
C THR A 133 6.27 -2.14 -5.59
N GLY A 134 5.53 -1.40 -6.42
CA GLY A 134 4.11 -1.12 -6.18
C GLY A 134 3.82 -0.23 -4.97
N VAL A 135 4.78 0.61 -4.56
CA VAL A 135 4.63 1.45 -3.37
C VAL A 135 3.91 2.75 -3.74
N PRO A 136 2.77 3.09 -3.10
CA PRO A 136 2.03 4.30 -3.42
C PRO A 136 2.85 5.54 -3.10
N ARG A 137 2.56 6.65 -3.79
CA ARG A 137 3.28 7.93 -3.61
C ARG A 137 3.40 8.37 -2.14
N SER A 138 2.32 8.30 -1.38
CA SER A 138 2.25 8.66 0.05
C SER A 138 3.26 7.86 0.88
N ALA A 139 3.25 6.53 0.74
CA ALA A 139 4.16 5.61 1.41
C ALA A 139 5.61 5.82 0.94
N CYS A 140 5.82 6.06 -0.36
CA CYS A 140 7.16 6.32 -0.89
C CYS A 140 7.82 7.53 -0.23
N LEU A 141 7.10 8.62 -0.04
CA LEU A 141 7.63 9.81 0.65
C LEU A 141 8.04 9.51 2.09
N ASN A 142 7.16 8.81 2.82
CA ASN A 142 7.39 8.48 4.22
C ASN A 142 8.58 7.53 4.36
N ILE A 143 8.57 6.41 3.62
CA ILE A 143 9.63 5.40 3.72
C ILE A 143 10.96 5.96 3.23
N THR A 144 10.96 6.75 2.14
CA THR A 144 12.22 7.27 1.57
C THR A 144 12.88 8.31 2.48
N SER A 145 12.09 9.09 3.21
CA SER A 145 12.62 10.06 4.17
C SER A 145 12.96 9.46 5.53
N MET A 146 12.64 8.18 5.76
CA MET A 146 12.95 7.50 7.01
C MET A 146 14.38 6.97 7.04
N ASN A 147 14.96 7.04 8.22
CA ASN A 147 16.26 6.46 8.50
C ASN A 147 16.07 5.04 9.06
N LEU A 148 16.50 4.02 8.32
CA LEU A 148 16.42 2.60 8.71
C LEU A 148 17.54 2.16 9.69
N GLY A 149 18.23 3.13 10.31
CA GLY A 149 19.28 2.91 11.28
C GLY A 149 20.68 3.00 10.68
N THR A 150 21.68 2.64 11.48
CA THR A 150 23.10 2.78 11.12
C THR A 150 23.58 1.82 10.05
N SER A 151 22.85 0.73 9.82
CA SER A 151 23.15 -0.24 8.76
C SER A 151 22.71 0.25 7.38
N LEU A 152 21.94 1.34 7.29
CA LEU A 152 21.53 1.92 6.01
C LEU A 152 22.73 2.62 5.34
N VAL A 153 23.15 2.09 4.21
CA VAL A 153 24.17 2.69 3.34
C VAL A 153 23.54 3.79 2.49
N GLY A 154 22.37 3.52 1.94
CA GLY A 154 21.61 4.53 1.21
C GLY A 154 20.26 4.05 0.69
N ILE A 155 19.54 5.00 0.11
CA ILE A 155 18.19 4.83 -0.38
C ILE A 155 18.01 5.50 -1.74
N GLY A 156 17.18 4.91 -2.59
CA GLY A 156 16.76 5.54 -3.83
C GLY A 156 15.56 4.84 -4.46
N THR A 157 15.08 5.38 -5.58
CA THR A 157 13.88 4.90 -6.25
C THR A 157 14.14 4.56 -7.72
N SER A 158 13.21 3.83 -8.33
CA SER A 158 13.18 3.55 -9.77
C SER A 158 14.33 2.67 -10.31
N PHE A 159 14.93 1.81 -9.48
CA PHE A 159 16.02 0.93 -9.89
C PHE A 159 15.60 -0.29 -10.75
N GLY A 160 14.31 -0.55 -10.90
CA GLY A 160 13.80 -1.69 -11.68
C GLY A 160 14.40 -3.02 -11.18
N ASP A 161 14.85 -3.85 -12.13
CA ASP A 161 15.47 -5.16 -11.85
C ASP A 161 17.00 -5.14 -11.68
N GLY A 162 17.59 -3.95 -11.59
CA GLY A 162 19.03 -3.81 -11.37
C GLY A 162 19.44 -4.22 -9.95
N ASN A 163 20.62 -4.85 -9.83
CA ASN A 163 21.25 -5.04 -8.53
C ASN A 163 21.76 -3.69 -8.00
N VAL A 164 21.14 -3.19 -6.93
CA VAL A 164 21.43 -1.89 -6.32
C VAL A 164 22.50 -1.99 -5.22
N ALA A 165 22.80 -3.20 -4.73
CA ALA A 165 23.62 -3.42 -3.54
C ALA A 165 25.08 -2.93 -3.68
N ASP A 166 25.58 -2.86 -4.91
CA ASP A 166 26.94 -2.39 -5.22
C ASP A 166 27.02 -0.90 -5.57
N ILE A 167 25.88 -0.19 -5.61
CA ILE A 167 25.88 1.24 -5.93
C ILE A 167 26.37 2.02 -4.70
N ASP A 168 27.37 2.86 -4.89
CA ASP A 168 27.83 3.75 -3.82
C ASP A 168 26.88 4.95 -3.69
N PRO A 169 26.48 5.29 -2.45
CA PRO A 169 25.53 6.36 -2.20
C PRO A 169 26.19 7.74 -2.33
N VAL A 170 25.47 8.67 -2.94
CA VAL A 170 25.88 10.06 -3.17
C VAL A 170 25.28 10.97 -2.09
N GLU A 171 25.89 12.13 -1.87
CA GLU A 171 25.32 13.17 -1.02
C GLU A 171 24.14 13.87 -1.72
N LEU A 172 23.16 14.29 -0.93
CA LEU A 172 21.91 14.87 -1.43
C LEU A 172 22.16 16.31 -1.92
N ALA A 173 22.43 16.47 -3.23
CA ALA A 173 22.56 17.79 -3.87
C ALA A 173 21.37 18.09 -4.80
N ASN A 174 21.02 17.13 -5.65
CA ASN A 174 19.84 17.15 -6.52
C ASN A 174 19.29 15.73 -6.63
N PRO A 175 18.14 15.42 -5.98
CA PRO A 175 17.57 14.09 -6.01
C PRO A 175 16.99 13.80 -7.39
N VAL A 176 17.50 12.74 -8.02
CA VAL A 176 17.09 12.20 -9.32
C VAL A 176 16.82 10.71 -9.12
N GLU A 177 15.87 10.17 -9.90
CA GLU A 177 15.60 8.73 -9.95
C GLU A 177 16.87 7.92 -10.29
N LYS A 178 16.88 6.62 -9.95
CA LYS A 178 18.00 5.68 -10.19
C LYS A 178 19.33 6.08 -9.56
N THR A 179 19.27 6.91 -8.52
CA THR A 179 20.46 7.32 -7.76
C THR A 179 20.27 6.94 -6.30
N LEU A 180 21.34 6.41 -5.69
CA LEU A 180 21.36 6.04 -4.28
C LEU A 180 21.88 7.21 -3.45
N TYR A 181 21.19 7.55 -2.37
CA TYR A 181 21.53 8.67 -1.50
C TYR A 181 21.76 8.21 -0.06
N ARG A 182 22.76 8.77 0.62
CA ARG A 182 23.04 8.46 2.04
C ARG A 182 21.95 8.92 2.99
N SER A 183 21.29 10.01 2.62
CA SER A 183 20.19 10.59 3.36
C SER A 183 19.22 11.21 2.38
N MET A 184 17.95 11.31 2.78
CA MET A 184 16.90 11.88 1.96
C MET A 184 16.13 12.90 2.77
N THR A 185 15.91 14.09 2.19
CA THR A 185 14.99 15.06 2.77
C THR A 185 13.58 14.80 2.22
N PRO A 186 12.50 15.19 2.94
CA PRO A 186 11.14 15.09 2.41
C PRO A 186 10.96 15.80 1.07
N ALA A 187 11.62 16.94 0.88
CA ALA A 187 11.63 17.66 -0.40
C ALA A 187 12.33 16.88 -1.52
N GLY A 188 13.37 16.13 -1.19
CA GLY A 188 14.06 15.26 -2.13
C GLY A 188 13.26 14.02 -2.48
N ALA A 189 12.66 13.37 -1.48
CA ALA A 189 11.77 12.24 -1.67
C ALA A 189 10.60 12.62 -2.61
N ALA A 190 10.05 13.83 -2.46
CA ALA A 190 8.98 14.34 -3.33
C ALA A 190 9.35 14.45 -4.82
N LYS A 191 10.64 14.59 -5.15
CA LYS A 191 11.09 14.62 -6.54
C LYS A 191 11.23 13.23 -7.15
N ILE A 192 11.60 12.23 -6.36
CA ILE A 192 11.88 10.87 -6.83
C ILE A 192 10.71 9.89 -6.63
N CYS A 193 9.74 10.23 -5.78
CA CYS A 193 8.46 9.56 -5.60
C CYS A 193 7.36 10.30 -6.39
N SER A 194 7.50 10.37 -7.71
CA SER A 194 6.60 11.15 -8.56
C SER A 194 5.42 10.35 -9.10
N SER A 195 5.56 9.03 -9.21
CA SER A 195 4.58 8.11 -9.80
C SER A 195 3.52 7.67 -8.80
N ASP A 196 2.39 7.14 -9.30
CA ASP A 196 1.34 6.55 -8.44
C ASP A 196 1.85 5.26 -7.79
N GLU A 197 2.61 4.44 -8.53
CA GLU A 197 3.34 3.28 -8.03
C GLU A 197 4.85 3.50 -8.22
N ASN A 198 5.61 3.47 -7.13
CA ASN A 198 7.05 3.67 -7.13
C ASN A 198 7.75 2.38 -6.70
N SER A 199 9.02 2.26 -7.08
CA SER A 199 9.92 1.26 -6.51
C SER A 199 10.94 1.95 -5.61
N ILE A 200 11.21 1.36 -4.45
CA ILE A 200 12.15 1.88 -3.46
C ILE A 200 13.20 0.82 -3.22
N SER A 201 14.47 1.19 -3.20
CA SER A 201 15.57 0.29 -2.88
C SER A 201 16.39 0.84 -1.72
N PHE A 202 16.65 -0.03 -0.75
CA PHE A 202 17.49 0.24 0.41
C PHE A 202 18.73 -0.60 0.28
N VAL A 203 19.90 0.02 0.44
CA VAL A 203 21.17 -0.70 0.51
C VAL A 203 21.62 -0.70 1.96
N MET A 204 21.93 -1.89 2.45
CA MET A 204 22.35 -2.15 3.82
C MET A 204 23.76 -2.73 3.85
N GLN A 205 24.48 -2.57 4.97
CA GLN A 205 25.72 -3.28 5.28
C GLN A 205 25.69 -3.92 6.67
#